data_AF-A0A919M9L0-F1
#
_entry.id   AF-A0A919M9L0-F1
#
_cell.length_a   1.000
_cell.length_b   1.000
_cell.length_c   1.000
_cell.angle_alpha   90.00
_cell.angle_beta   90.00
_cell.angle_gamma   90.00
#
_symmetry.space_group_name_H-M   'P 1'
#
loop_
_entity.id
_entity.type
_entity.pdbx_description
1 polymer ?
#
loop_
_entity_poly.entity_id
_entity_poly.type
_entity_poly.pdbx_seq_one_letter_code
_entity_poly.pdbx_strand_id
1 'polypeptide(L)'
;MVKFGTPANYYVRVRFAGWEDEPERSALYRGVYTVTLNMLPEFTFVDDLSRLGPPWLESSLPPEEDGDLTDPEMVRLALLLHSWYTVTPNVALAGRTERFIRPWAWEDQQQAVVFYVSPAEFAVLLDDLAALADTEAGNVHSVVRRDKVLDHPVIRFIEDRVLTSPLLDPRDLRSAGRTEASKHPEDL
;
A
#
# COMPACT_ATOMS: atom_id res chain seq x y z
N MET A 1 -21.58 23.88 -8.44
CA MET A 1 -21.35 24.04 -6.98
C MET A 1 -20.89 22.70 -6.43
N VAL A 2 -19.59 22.51 -6.23
CA VAL A 2 -19.03 21.24 -5.72
C VAL A 2 -19.39 21.15 -4.24
N LYS A 3 -20.20 20.15 -3.86
CA LYS A 3 -20.38 19.79 -2.45
C LYS A 3 -19.07 19.14 -2.00
N PHE A 4 -18.23 19.90 -1.31
CA PHE A 4 -17.19 19.32 -0.46
C PHE A 4 -17.90 18.66 0.72
N GLY A 5 -18.27 17.39 0.57
CA GLY A 5 -18.64 16.57 1.71
C GLY A 5 -17.43 16.46 2.65
N THR A 6 -17.66 16.47 3.95
CA THR A 6 -16.62 16.09 4.92
C THR A 6 -16.10 14.71 4.53
N PRO A 7 -14.77 14.50 4.39
CA PRO A 7 -14.22 13.18 4.09
C PRO A 7 -14.73 12.15 5.09
N ALA A 8 -15.07 10.95 4.62
CA ALA A 8 -15.63 9.92 5.48
C ALA A 8 -14.68 9.57 6.62
N ASN A 9 -15.21 9.42 7.84
CA ASN A 9 -14.41 9.00 9.00
C ASN A 9 -14.33 7.47 9.07
N TYR A 10 -13.58 6.85 8.16
CA TYR A 10 -13.41 5.41 8.08
C TYR A 10 -12.49 4.84 9.17
N TYR A 11 -12.47 3.51 9.31
CA TYR A 11 -11.51 2.81 10.16
C TYR A 11 -10.13 2.72 9.52
N VAL A 12 -9.08 2.78 10.33
CA VAL A 12 -7.69 2.61 9.91
C VAL A 12 -7.09 1.45 10.70
N ARG A 13 -6.43 0.55 9.99
CA ARG A 13 -5.65 -0.54 10.58
C ARG A 13 -4.26 -0.54 9.96
N VAL A 14 -3.24 -0.61 10.79
CA VAL A 14 -1.83 -0.70 10.39
C VAL A 14 -1.28 -2.01 10.91
N ARG A 15 -0.57 -2.79 10.11
CA ARG A 15 -0.02 -4.08 10.53
C ARG A 15 1.39 -4.25 10.03
N PHE A 16 2.25 -4.76 10.90
CA PHE A 16 3.50 -5.36 10.47
C PHE A 16 3.21 -6.66 9.72
N ALA A 17 3.82 -6.88 8.55
CA ALA A 17 3.45 -8.03 7.70
C ALA A 17 3.79 -9.39 8.33
N GLY A 18 4.87 -9.49 9.09
CA GLY A 18 5.30 -10.74 9.74
C GLY A 18 4.65 -10.99 11.11
N TRP A 19 3.46 -10.45 11.39
CA TRP A 19 2.83 -10.52 12.73
C TRP A 19 2.22 -11.90 13.07
N GLU A 20 1.87 -12.72 12.08
CA GLU A 20 1.34 -14.10 12.28
C GLU A 20 2.44 -15.15 12.26
N ASP A 21 3.64 -14.79 11.81
CA ASP A 21 4.75 -15.71 11.62
C ASP A 21 5.53 -15.96 12.90
N GLU A 22 6.21 -17.10 12.95
CA GLU A 22 7.22 -17.38 13.97
C GLU A 22 8.36 -16.36 13.90
N PRO A 23 9.03 -16.03 15.03
CA PRO A 23 10.03 -14.94 15.08
C PRO A 23 11.13 -15.01 14.02
N GLU A 24 11.60 -16.21 13.67
CA GLU A 24 12.64 -16.41 12.64
C GLU A 24 12.16 -16.02 11.24
N ARG A 25 10.91 -16.38 10.91
CA ARG A 25 10.27 -16.05 9.63
C ARG A 25 9.81 -14.59 9.60
N SER A 26 9.29 -14.09 10.72
CA SER A 26 8.90 -12.70 10.94
C SER A 26 10.02 -11.71 10.62
N ALA A 27 11.28 -12.08 10.88
CA ALA A 27 12.45 -11.25 10.57
C ALA A 27 12.59 -10.93 9.07
N LEU A 28 12.11 -11.79 8.17
CA LEU A 28 12.15 -11.58 6.71
C LEU A 28 11.25 -10.43 6.26
N TYR A 29 10.19 -10.16 7.03
CA TYR A 29 9.21 -9.11 6.75
C TYR A 29 9.63 -7.75 7.31
N ARG A 30 10.83 -7.63 7.92
CA ARG A 30 11.29 -6.38 8.52
C ARG A 30 11.19 -5.22 7.54
N GLY A 31 10.52 -4.17 7.98
CA GLY A 31 10.29 -2.96 7.20
C GLY A 31 9.06 -3.04 6.28
N VAL A 32 8.25 -4.10 6.38
CA VAL A 32 7.04 -4.27 5.57
C VAL A 32 5.79 -4.11 6.44
N TYR A 33 4.92 -3.20 6.03
CA TYR A 33 3.67 -2.90 6.72
C TYR A 33 2.51 -2.82 5.74
N THR A 34 1.32 -3.12 6.23
CA THR A 34 0.07 -2.88 5.49
C THR A 34 -0.78 -1.84 6.21
N VAL A 35 -1.46 -1.00 5.43
CA VAL A 35 -2.49 -0.07 5.92
C VAL A 35 -3.80 -0.43 5.26
N THR A 36 -4.78 -0.86 6.04
CA THR A 36 -6.14 -1.13 5.58
C THR A 36 -7.07 0.02 5.97
N LEU A 37 -7.83 0.56 5.02
CA LEU A 37 -8.88 1.55 5.28
C LEU A 37 -10.24 0.88 5.18
N ASN A 38 -11.11 1.04 6.18
CA ASN A 38 -12.48 0.48 6.18
C ASN A 38 -12.59 -0.99 5.71
N MET A 39 -11.71 -1.86 6.17
CA MET A 39 -11.54 -3.26 5.74
C MET A 39 -10.94 -3.45 4.34
N LEU A 40 -11.15 -2.53 3.39
CA LEU A 40 -10.50 -2.41 2.08
C LEU A 40 -10.64 -0.96 1.57
N PRO A 41 -9.67 -0.39 0.83
CA PRO A 41 -8.46 -1.03 0.28
C PRO A 41 -7.35 -1.26 1.31
N GLU A 42 -6.40 -2.10 0.92
CA GLU A 42 -5.14 -2.33 1.62
C GLU A 42 -3.96 -1.78 0.79
N PHE A 43 -3.06 -1.08 1.48
CA PHE A 43 -1.84 -0.50 0.92
C PHE A 43 -0.63 -1.14 1.58
N THR A 44 0.26 -1.72 0.78
CA THR A 44 1.47 -2.38 1.28
C THR A 44 2.66 -1.46 1.12
N PHE A 45 3.42 -1.26 2.19
CA PHE A 45 4.65 -0.48 2.21
C PHE A 45 5.81 -1.47 2.26
N VAL A 46 6.64 -1.47 1.21
CA VAL A 46 7.79 -2.35 1.10
C VAL A 46 9.06 -1.52 0.89
N ASP A 47 10.15 -1.97 1.51
CA ASP A 47 11.46 -1.32 1.37
C ASP A 47 11.97 -1.37 -0.09
N ASP A 48 13.12 -0.75 -0.34
CA ASP A 48 13.69 -0.57 -1.69
C ASP A 48 13.83 -1.90 -2.44
N LEU A 49 13.23 -1.96 -3.62
CA LEU A 49 13.29 -3.08 -4.57
C LEU A 49 13.93 -2.68 -5.91
N SER A 50 14.59 -1.53 -5.98
CA SER A 50 15.18 -0.98 -7.21
C SER A 50 16.21 -1.90 -7.87
N ARG A 51 16.79 -2.85 -7.13
CA ARG A 51 17.68 -3.89 -7.66
C ARG A 51 16.94 -4.96 -8.46
N LEU A 52 15.68 -5.24 -8.13
CA LEU A 52 14.85 -6.28 -8.73
C LEU A 52 13.84 -5.72 -9.76
N GLY A 53 13.56 -4.41 -9.68
CA GLY A 53 12.79 -3.68 -10.69
C GLY A 53 12.33 -2.29 -10.22
N PRO A 54 11.51 -1.59 -11.02
CA PRO A 54 11.01 -2.02 -12.32
C PRO A 54 12.08 -1.97 -13.44
N PRO A 55 11.88 -2.68 -14.57
CA PRO A 55 10.78 -3.62 -14.82
C PRO A 55 10.91 -4.89 -13.98
N TRP A 56 9.77 -5.43 -13.53
CA TRP A 56 9.72 -6.71 -12.82
C TRP A 56 9.83 -7.84 -13.85
N LEU A 57 11.05 -8.34 -14.05
CA LEU A 57 11.34 -9.35 -15.07
C LEU A 57 10.95 -10.75 -14.58
N GLU A 58 10.59 -11.65 -15.50
CA GLU A 58 10.30 -13.05 -15.20
C GLU A 58 11.46 -13.73 -14.45
N SER A 59 12.70 -13.41 -14.81
CA SER A 59 13.91 -13.90 -14.14
C SER A 59 14.07 -13.45 -12.70
N SER A 60 13.34 -12.41 -12.28
CA SER A 60 13.40 -11.84 -10.94
C SER A 60 12.20 -12.27 -10.08
N LEU A 61 11.25 -13.03 -10.63
CA LEU A 61 10.05 -13.43 -9.89
C LEU A 61 10.40 -14.42 -8.78
N PRO A 62 9.87 -14.23 -7.56
CA PRO A 62 9.93 -15.28 -6.54
C PRO A 62 9.23 -16.55 -7.02
N PRO A 63 9.57 -17.72 -6.44
CA PRO A 63 8.75 -18.92 -6.59
C PRO A 63 7.30 -18.63 -6.22
N GLU A 64 6.37 -19.31 -6.90
CA GLU A 64 4.92 -19.14 -6.71
C GLU A 64 4.43 -19.57 -5.32
N GLU A 65 5.16 -20.44 -4.63
CA GLU A 65 4.86 -20.87 -3.26
C GLU A 65 5.79 -20.20 -2.23
N ASP A 66 5.20 -19.53 -1.25
CA ASP A 66 5.89 -18.80 -0.16
C ASP A 66 6.72 -19.68 0.79
N GLY A 67 6.63 -21.01 0.66
CA GLY A 67 7.21 -21.98 1.59
C GLY A 67 8.73 -21.92 1.71
N ASP A 68 9.41 -21.46 0.64
CA ASP A 68 10.87 -21.58 0.49
C ASP A 68 11.62 -20.24 0.51
N LEU A 69 10.92 -19.12 0.71
CA LEU A 69 11.55 -17.80 0.70
C LEU A 69 12.33 -17.55 1.99
N THR A 70 13.66 -17.48 1.85
CA THR A 70 14.61 -17.17 2.94
C THR A 70 15.34 -15.85 2.75
N ASP A 71 15.15 -15.19 1.60
CA ASP A 71 15.73 -13.89 1.26
C ASP A 71 14.72 -12.76 1.51
N PRO A 72 15.02 -11.79 2.40
CA PRO A 72 14.16 -10.63 2.64
C PRO A 72 13.81 -9.81 1.38
N GLU A 73 14.73 -9.67 0.41
CA GLU A 73 14.41 -8.94 -0.83
C GLU A 73 13.37 -9.68 -1.66
N MET A 74 13.45 -11.02 -1.71
CA MET A 74 12.48 -11.85 -2.42
C MET A 74 11.11 -11.89 -1.72
N VAL A 75 11.07 -11.90 -0.38
CA VAL A 75 9.83 -11.79 0.39
C VAL A 75 9.14 -10.45 0.10
N ARG A 76 9.89 -9.34 0.11
CA ARG A 76 9.35 -8.01 -0.23
C ARG A 76 8.83 -7.95 -1.66
N LEU A 77 9.56 -8.54 -2.60
CA LEU A 77 9.10 -8.61 -3.99
C LEU A 77 7.82 -9.44 -4.11
N ALA A 78 7.73 -10.59 -3.45
CA ALA A 78 6.51 -11.40 -3.42
C ALA A 78 5.32 -10.58 -2.90
N LEU A 79 5.49 -9.90 -1.77
CA LEU A 79 4.45 -9.03 -1.20
C LEU A 79 4.03 -7.91 -2.16
N LEU A 80 4.99 -7.25 -2.81
CA LEU A 80 4.69 -6.24 -3.83
C LEU A 80 3.85 -6.83 -4.96
N LEU A 81 4.26 -8.00 -5.48
CA LEU A 81 3.61 -8.66 -6.62
C LEU A 81 2.25 -9.25 -6.28
N HIS A 82 1.95 -9.54 -5.01
CA HIS A 82 0.63 -9.94 -4.54
C HIS A 82 -0.27 -8.74 -4.17
N SER A 83 0.30 -7.57 -3.90
CA SER A 83 -0.45 -6.38 -3.46
C SER A 83 -1.13 -5.63 -4.59
N TRP A 84 -2.34 -5.13 -4.34
CA TRP A 84 -3.07 -4.28 -5.29
C TRP A 84 -2.49 -2.86 -5.36
N TYR A 85 -2.04 -2.35 -4.21
CA TYR A 85 -1.44 -1.03 -4.08
C TYR A 85 -0.18 -1.12 -3.23
N THR A 86 0.94 -0.67 -3.79
CA THR A 86 2.24 -0.74 -3.12
C THR A 86 2.91 0.62 -3.07
N VAL A 87 3.53 0.95 -1.94
CA VAL A 87 4.40 2.11 -1.76
C VAL A 87 5.81 1.61 -1.52
N THR A 88 6.76 2.08 -2.32
CA THR A 88 8.16 1.64 -2.23
C THR A 88 9.11 2.79 -2.58
N PRO A 89 10.27 2.91 -1.92
CA PRO A 89 11.25 3.91 -2.28
C PRO A 89 11.92 3.54 -3.61
N ASN A 90 12.13 4.54 -4.47
CA ASN A 90 12.96 4.41 -5.66
C ASN A 90 13.50 5.80 -6.04
N VAL A 91 14.82 5.98 -6.02
CA VAL A 91 15.46 7.29 -6.28
C VAL A 91 15.11 7.81 -7.67
N ALA A 92 15.13 6.95 -8.69
CA ALA A 92 14.92 7.35 -10.08
C ALA A 92 13.45 7.61 -10.42
N LEU A 93 12.53 7.00 -9.67
CA LEU A 93 11.10 7.06 -9.93
C LEU A 93 10.30 7.84 -8.89
N ALA A 94 10.96 8.38 -7.85
CA ALA A 94 10.33 9.14 -6.79
C ALA A 94 9.34 10.19 -7.34
N GLY A 95 8.12 10.21 -6.80
CA GLY A 95 7.03 11.07 -7.24
C GLY A 95 6.14 10.45 -8.32
N ARG A 96 6.57 9.37 -9.00
CA ARG A 96 5.77 8.68 -10.02
C ARG A 96 4.83 7.66 -9.41
N THR A 97 3.80 7.34 -10.18
CA THR A 97 2.85 6.26 -9.90
C THR A 97 2.61 5.50 -11.20
N GLU A 98 2.66 4.17 -11.15
CA GLU A 98 2.58 3.33 -12.35
C GLU A 98 1.70 2.11 -12.10
N ARG A 99 1.13 1.58 -13.18
CA ARG A 99 0.49 0.26 -13.15
C ARG A 99 1.52 -0.82 -13.48
N PHE A 100 1.34 -1.98 -12.88
CA PHE A 100 2.08 -3.19 -13.25
C PHE A 100 1.14 -4.41 -13.28
N ILE A 101 1.61 -5.47 -13.93
CA ILE A 101 0.90 -6.75 -14.03
C ILE A 101 1.40 -7.65 -12.91
N ARG A 102 0.48 -8.13 -12.08
CA ARG A 102 0.74 -9.18 -11.08
C ARG A 102 0.80 -10.53 -11.79
N PRO A 103 1.91 -11.28 -11.70
CA PRO A 103 2.15 -12.47 -12.51
C PRO A 103 1.20 -13.64 -12.18
N TRP A 104 0.75 -13.77 -10.93
CA TRP A 104 -0.11 -14.89 -10.48
C TRP A 104 -1.59 -14.55 -10.30
N ALA A 105 -1.98 -13.32 -10.64
CA ALA A 105 -3.38 -12.91 -10.52
C ALA A 105 -4.21 -13.43 -11.70
N TRP A 106 -5.49 -13.68 -11.45
CA TRP A 106 -6.47 -13.93 -12.52
C TRP A 106 -6.53 -12.72 -13.48
N GLU A 107 -6.79 -12.97 -14.77
CA GLU A 107 -6.70 -11.99 -15.86
C GLU A 107 -7.45 -10.67 -15.57
N ASP A 108 -8.62 -10.76 -14.94
CA ASP A 108 -9.46 -9.62 -14.57
C ASP A 108 -8.99 -8.86 -13.30
N GLN A 109 -7.95 -9.36 -12.65
CA GLN A 109 -7.37 -8.83 -11.40
C GLN A 109 -5.87 -8.54 -11.51
N GLN A 110 -5.25 -8.66 -12.68
CA GLN A 110 -3.79 -8.54 -12.78
C GLN A 110 -3.26 -7.13 -12.57
N GLN A 111 -4.08 -6.10 -12.75
CA GLN A 111 -3.64 -4.71 -12.63
C GLN A 111 -3.44 -4.33 -11.17
N ALA A 112 -2.22 -3.94 -10.82
CA ALA A 112 -1.87 -3.33 -9.54
C ALA A 112 -1.17 -2.00 -9.76
N VAL A 113 -1.02 -1.22 -8.69
CA VAL A 113 -0.44 0.13 -8.73
C VAL A 113 0.72 0.23 -7.75
N VAL A 114 1.81 0.86 -8.20
CA VAL A 114 2.96 1.18 -7.36
C VAL A 114 3.16 2.69 -7.28
N PHE A 115 3.37 3.19 -6.08
CA PHE A 115 3.67 4.57 -5.75
C PHE A 115 5.14 4.66 -5.33
N TYR A 116 5.95 5.34 -6.14
CA TYR A 116 7.37 5.49 -5.85
C TYR A 116 7.61 6.75 -5.01
N VAL A 117 8.23 6.58 -3.85
CA VAL A 117 8.63 7.69 -2.97
C VAL A 117 10.14 7.86 -2.98
N SER A 118 10.64 8.99 -2.48
CA SER A 118 12.07 9.09 -2.22
C SER A 118 12.46 8.22 -1.02
N PRO A 119 13.71 7.73 -0.90
CA PRO A 119 14.14 6.99 0.29
C PRO A 119 13.95 7.77 1.61
N ALA A 120 14.16 9.09 1.57
CA ALA A 120 13.97 9.96 2.74
C ALA A 120 12.48 10.06 3.15
N GLU A 121 11.58 10.19 2.17
CA GLU A 121 10.14 10.17 2.41
C GLU A 121 9.71 8.80 2.96
N PHE A 122 10.18 7.71 2.36
CA PHE A 122 9.86 6.37 2.82
C PHE A 122 10.32 6.09 4.26
N ALA A 123 11.51 6.56 4.65
CA ALA A 123 11.99 6.41 6.03
C ALA A 123 11.03 7.06 7.04
N VAL A 124 10.53 8.27 6.73
CA VAL A 124 9.53 8.95 7.58
C VAL A 124 8.23 8.16 7.65
N LEU A 125 7.75 7.64 6.52
CA LEU A 125 6.54 6.82 6.47
C LEU A 125 6.71 5.52 7.25
N LEU A 126 7.88 4.88 7.15
CA LEU A 126 8.18 3.62 7.80
C LEU A 126 8.27 3.75 9.32
N ASP A 127 8.94 4.79 9.82
CA ASP A 127 9.01 5.08 11.25
C ASP A 127 7.60 5.34 11.82
N ASP A 128 6.76 6.08 11.08
CA ASP A 128 5.39 6.37 11.47
C ASP A 128 4.49 5.13 11.44
N LEU A 129 4.67 4.24 10.45
CA LEU A 129 3.99 2.96 10.37
C LEU A 129 4.32 2.04 11.56
N ALA A 130 5.61 1.97 11.91
CA ALA A 130 6.05 1.21 13.08
C ALA A 130 5.41 1.77 14.37
N ALA A 131 5.41 3.09 14.54
CA ALA A 131 4.79 3.74 15.68
C ALA A 131 3.27 3.46 15.75
N LEU A 132 2.55 3.54 14.62
CA LEU A 132 1.12 3.25 14.56
C LEU A 132 0.79 1.77 14.82
N ALA A 133 1.62 0.85 14.35
CA ALA A 133 1.46 -0.58 14.57
C ALA A 133 1.54 -0.97 16.06
N ASP A 134 2.24 -0.18 16.87
CA ASP A 134 2.33 -0.35 18.33
C ASP A 134 1.14 0.28 19.11
N THR A 135 0.15 0.83 18.40
CA THR A 135 -1.06 1.44 19.00
C THR A 135 -2.32 0.58 18.80
N GLU A 136 -3.49 1.11 19.18
CA GLU A 136 -4.79 0.50 18.85
C GLU A 136 -5.01 0.30 17.34
N ALA A 137 -4.34 1.08 16.49
CA ALA A 137 -4.39 0.90 15.03
C ALA A 137 -3.71 -0.40 14.57
N GLY A 138 -2.78 -0.92 15.38
CA GLY A 138 -2.10 -2.20 15.24
C GLY A 138 -2.97 -3.44 15.44
N ASN A 139 -4.07 -3.29 16.18
CA ASN A 139 -4.90 -4.42 16.58
C ASN A 139 -5.60 -5.09 15.38
N VAL A 140 -5.77 -6.41 15.48
CA VAL A 140 -6.51 -7.23 14.51
C VAL A 140 -7.90 -6.64 14.21
N HIS A 141 -8.56 -6.22 15.27
CA HIS A 141 -9.87 -5.57 15.27
C HIS A 141 -9.74 -4.08 15.57
N SER A 142 -8.78 -3.38 14.94
CA SER A 142 -8.63 -1.94 15.11
C SER A 142 -9.98 -1.23 14.95
N VAL A 143 -10.30 -0.40 15.95
CA VAL A 143 -11.46 0.50 15.96
C VAL A 143 -11.04 1.96 15.75
N VAL A 144 -9.76 2.19 15.46
CA VAL A 144 -9.21 3.54 15.26
C VAL A 144 -9.81 4.16 14.01
N ARG A 145 -10.28 5.39 14.15
CA ARG A 145 -10.92 6.17 13.10
C ARG A 145 -9.92 7.14 12.48
N ARG A 146 -10.09 7.41 11.18
CA ARG A 146 -9.30 8.35 10.38
C ARG A 146 -8.98 9.64 11.12
N ASP A 147 -9.99 10.31 11.69
CA ASP A 147 -9.84 11.59 12.38
C ASP A 147 -8.88 11.57 13.57
N LYS A 148 -8.67 10.39 14.19
CA LYS A 148 -7.73 10.21 15.29
C LYS A 148 -6.27 10.05 14.87
N VAL A 149 -6.03 9.82 13.57
CA VAL A 149 -4.69 9.56 13.04
C VAL A 149 -4.32 10.47 11.87
N LEU A 150 -5.05 11.57 11.66
CA LEU A 150 -4.80 12.51 10.54
C LEU A 150 -3.51 13.32 10.65
N ASP A 151 -2.90 13.36 11.82
CA ASP A 151 -1.62 13.99 12.07
C ASP A 151 -0.42 13.10 11.71
N HIS A 152 -0.64 11.80 11.55
CA HIS A 152 0.37 10.84 11.14
C HIS A 152 0.78 11.04 9.67
N PRO A 153 2.09 11.19 9.38
CA PRO A 153 2.63 11.30 8.03
C PRO A 153 2.08 10.27 7.04
N VAL A 154 1.98 8.99 7.42
CA VAL A 154 1.52 7.94 6.50
C VAL A 154 0.06 8.10 6.12
N ILE A 155 -0.78 8.55 7.06
CA ILE A 155 -2.19 8.80 6.78
C ILE A 155 -2.34 10.00 5.85
N ARG A 156 -1.60 11.10 6.09
CA ARG A 156 -1.60 12.25 5.16
C ARG A 156 -1.12 11.87 3.77
N PHE A 157 -0.05 11.08 3.67
CA PHE A 157 0.44 10.57 2.39
C PHE A 157 -0.65 9.79 1.65
N ILE A 158 -1.34 8.87 2.33
CA ILE A 158 -2.43 8.09 1.74
C ILE A 158 -3.56 9.02 1.27
N GLU A 159 -3.96 9.99 2.10
CA GLU A 159 -5.04 10.93 1.80
C GLU A 159 -4.73 11.82 0.60
N ASP A 160 -3.53 12.37 0.54
CA ASP A 160 -3.16 13.43 -0.40
C ASP A 160 -2.64 12.87 -1.72
N ARG A 161 -2.04 11.67 -1.71
CA ARG A 161 -1.38 11.09 -2.88
C ARG A 161 -2.02 9.80 -3.38
N VAL A 162 -2.42 8.92 -2.47
CA VAL A 162 -2.95 7.60 -2.86
C VAL A 162 -4.43 7.70 -3.20
N LEU A 163 -5.26 8.21 -2.29
CA LEU A 163 -6.72 8.36 -2.48
C LEU A 163 -7.11 9.43 -3.50
N THR A 164 -6.18 10.27 -3.93
CA THR A 164 -6.37 11.24 -5.02
C THR A 164 -5.89 10.72 -6.37
N SER A 165 -5.21 9.57 -6.40
CA SER A 165 -4.65 9.02 -7.64
C SER A 165 -5.76 8.51 -8.56
N PRO A 166 -5.71 8.86 -9.87
CA PRO A 166 -6.65 8.35 -10.86
C PRO A 166 -6.45 6.87 -11.18
N LEU A 167 -5.42 6.24 -10.60
CA LEU A 167 -5.10 4.84 -10.85
C LEU A 167 -5.77 3.88 -9.86
N LEU A 168 -6.38 4.39 -8.78
CA LEU A 168 -7.14 3.57 -7.84
C LEU A 168 -8.45 3.05 -8.46
N ASP A 169 -8.84 1.83 -8.05
CA ASP A 169 -10.15 1.29 -8.40
C ASP A 169 -11.26 2.15 -7.76
N PRO A 170 -12.28 2.54 -8.52
CA PRO A 170 -13.39 3.33 -7.98
C PRO A 170 -14.13 2.65 -6.82
N ARG A 171 -14.10 1.32 -6.71
CA ARG A 171 -14.68 0.56 -5.57
C ARG A 171 -13.92 0.84 -4.28
N ASP A 172 -12.59 0.92 -4.36
CA ASP A 172 -11.70 1.17 -3.22
C ASP A 172 -11.77 2.63 -2.75
N LEU A 173 -11.93 3.56 -3.70
CA LEU A 173 -12.23 4.95 -3.36
C LEU A 173 -13.55 5.05 -2.59
N ARG A 174 -14.60 4.35 -3.05
CA ARG A 174 -15.92 4.36 -2.39
C ARG A 174 -15.89 3.75 -1.00
N SER A 175 -15.11 2.70 -0.75
CA SER A 175 -15.01 2.12 0.59
C SER A 175 -14.29 3.05 1.57
N ALA A 176 -13.36 3.89 1.10
CA ALA A 176 -12.81 5.02 1.83
C ALA A 176 -13.75 6.26 1.85
N GLY A 177 -14.99 6.12 1.37
CA GLY A 177 -16.00 7.18 1.33
C GLY A 177 -15.66 8.34 0.39
N ARG A 178 -14.83 8.08 -0.63
CA ARG A 178 -14.54 9.00 -1.73
C ARG A 178 -15.45 8.66 -2.92
N THR A 179 -16.23 9.62 -3.39
CA THR A 179 -16.90 9.52 -4.69
C THR A 179 -15.99 10.15 -5.74
N GLU A 180 -15.90 9.55 -6.93
CA GLU A 180 -15.24 10.19 -8.07
C GLU A 180 -15.76 11.63 -8.23
N ALA A 181 -14.89 12.56 -8.57
CA ALA A 181 -15.35 13.79 -9.20
C ALA A 181 -16.04 13.36 -10.50
N SER A 182 -17.37 13.44 -10.54
CA SER A 182 -18.17 13.05 -11.70
C SER A 182 -17.52 13.59 -12.98
N LYS A 183 -17.06 12.70 -13.87
CA LYS A 183 -16.82 13.11 -15.25
C LYS A 183 -18.16 13.59 -15.78
N HIS A 184 -18.25 14.87 -16.12
CA HIS A 184 -19.43 15.44 -16.74
C HIS A 184 -19.71 14.66 -18.04
N PRO A 185 -20.94 14.18 -18.27
CA PRO A 185 -21.29 13.46 -19.50
C PRO A 185 -21.42 14.37 -20.75
N GLU A 186 -20.71 15.50 -20.80
CA GLU A 186 -20.74 16.44 -21.94
C GLU A 186 -19.50 16.38 -22.84
N ASP A 187 -18.54 15.48 -22.57
CA ASP A 187 -17.32 15.30 -23.40
C ASP A 187 -17.33 14.01 -24.26
N LEU A 188 -18.50 13.57 -24.72
CA LEU A 188 -18.65 12.54 -25.78
C LEU A 188 -19.56 13.03 -26.91
#